data_AF-A0A6G0WCT0-F1
#
_entry.id   AF-A0A6G0WCT0-F1
#
_cell.length_a   1.000
_cell.length_b   1.000
_cell.length_c   1.000
_cell.angle_alpha   90.00
_cell.angle_beta   90.00
_cell.angle_gamma   90.00
#
_symmetry.space_group_name_H-M   'P 1'
#
loop_
_entity.id
_entity.type
_entity.pdbx_description
1 polymer ?
#
loop_
_entity_poly.entity_id
_entity_poly.type
_entity_poly.pdbx_seq_one_letter_code
_entity_poly.pdbx_strand_id
1 'polypeptide(L)'
;MPSTQLSSSNTRTKPGTQMSSSTSTTLFHSVKAFRSSLLYRSSNNRAKAAGRILVNLATINSIITVVTLVMVLAAFGVFYRHIVDNDLSHDVQQPFGQNCRLDANGFSRGTCQLVEIATTTESAWKTIGQQLALTWRAPLYVSTCAKTKSDQSGQVALVFLAGSHGFPQCQPSNGPQEIAGMAMLETTVRDEFQDGVYMLAVFDDKTMSGSENHVNSDDSTELLIANINRTLIATNGSGTIDSIGINAVQFSVSFGHRYKIVSYSSPVVLDITARIQQNRWNVGQTSKRAIMLT
;
A
#
# COMPACT_ATOMS: atom_id res chain seq x y z
N MET A 1 -54.70 -13.51 32.70
CA MET A 1 -55.04 -12.82 33.97
C MET A 1 -54.92 -11.31 33.74
N PRO A 2 -55.82 -10.53 34.33
CA PRO A 2 -56.78 -9.76 33.51
C PRO A 2 -56.85 -8.27 33.89
N SER A 3 -57.75 -7.58 33.16
CA SER A 3 -58.50 -6.40 33.61
C SER A 3 -57.73 -5.06 33.51
N THR A 4 -58.33 -3.92 33.13
CA THR A 4 -59.72 -3.51 33.39
C THR A 4 -60.12 -2.38 32.44
N GLN A 5 -61.36 -2.44 31.94
CA GLN A 5 -62.11 -1.31 31.38
C GLN A 5 -62.57 -0.34 32.47
N LEU A 6 -62.85 0.91 32.11
CA LEU A 6 -63.97 1.73 32.64
C LEU A 6 -64.11 2.93 31.68
N SER A 7 -65.16 3.14 30.88
CA SER A 7 -66.63 3.11 31.05
C SER A 7 -67.21 4.50 31.38
N SER A 8 -68.17 4.89 30.52
CA SER A 8 -69.31 5.80 30.75
C SER A 8 -68.99 7.31 30.87
N SER A 9 -69.88 8.25 30.57
CA SER A 9 -71.32 8.19 30.42
C SER A 9 -71.84 9.35 29.55
N ASN A 10 -72.88 9.02 28.78
CA ASN A 10 -73.88 9.93 28.22
C ASN A 10 -74.37 11.00 29.21
N THR A 11 -74.75 12.18 28.69
CA THR A 11 -75.99 12.83 29.14
C THR A 11 -76.76 13.40 27.96
N ARG A 12 -78.06 13.09 27.97
CA ARG A 12 -79.10 13.31 26.97
C ARG A 12 -79.92 14.53 27.38
N THR A 13 -80.23 15.41 26.43
CA THR A 13 -81.44 16.27 26.51
C THR A 13 -81.94 16.62 25.10
N LYS A 14 -83.18 16.22 24.84
CA LYS A 14 -84.10 16.60 23.73
C LYS A 14 -85.20 17.47 24.37
N PRO A 15 -86.22 17.98 23.65
CA PRO A 15 -86.29 18.50 22.28
C PRO A 15 -87.01 19.88 22.23
N GLY A 16 -87.05 20.55 21.08
CA GLY A 16 -87.87 21.75 20.89
C GLY A 16 -88.12 22.05 19.41
N THR A 17 -89.35 21.79 18.99
CA THR A 17 -89.94 21.99 17.67
C THR A 17 -89.94 23.47 17.25
N GLN A 18 -89.60 23.78 15.99
CA GLN A 18 -90.37 24.77 15.22
C GLN A 18 -90.11 24.63 13.72
N MET A 19 -91.22 24.74 13.00
CA MET A 19 -91.41 24.65 11.57
C MET A 19 -91.49 26.09 11.05
N SER A 20 -90.63 26.50 10.11
CA SER A 20 -90.90 27.66 9.28
C SER A 20 -90.23 27.54 7.91
N SER A 21 -91.07 27.58 6.89
CA SER A 21 -90.74 27.83 5.49
C SER A 21 -90.12 29.21 5.27
N SER A 22 -89.02 29.29 4.52
CA SER A 22 -88.68 30.48 3.72
C SER A 22 -87.65 30.14 2.63
N THR A 23 -88.18 29.95 1.44
CA THR A 23 -87.77 30.53 0.14
C THR A 23 -86.36 31.11 -0.02
N SER A 24 -85.66 30.57 -1.03
CA SER A 24 -84.79 31.23 -2.02
C SER A 24 -83.49 31.95 -1.63
N THR A 25 -82.55 31.84 -2.58
CA THR A 25 -81.33 32.65 -2.81
C THR A 25 -80.06 32.38 -1.99
N THR A 26 -79.38 31.26 -2.22
CA THR A 26 -77.91 31.13 -2.02
C THR A 26 -77.23 30.16 -3.01
N LEU A 27 -77.64 30.14 -4.29
CA LEU A 27 -77.04 29.24 -5.30
C LEU A 27 -75.83 29.82 -6.06
N PHE A 28 -75.40 31.05 -5.78
CA PHE A 28 -74.29 31.70 -6.51
C PHE A 28 -72.97 31.88 -5.72
N HIS A 29 -72.92 31.61 -4.41
CA HIS A 29 -71.67 31.65 -3.63
C HIS A 29 -70.90 30.31 -3.61
N SER A 30 -71.57 29.18 -3.85
CA SER A 30 -70.96 27.84 -3.74
C SER A 30 -70.04 27.46 -4.93
N VAL A 31 -70.22 28.07 -6.10
CA VAL A 31 -69.42 27.73 -7.30
C VAL A 31 -68.02 28.38 -7.26
N LYS A 32 -67.88 29.58 -6.67
CA LYS A 32 -66.57 30.24 -6.49
C LYS A 32 -65.71 29.52 -5.45
N ALA A 33 -66.30 29.07 -4.34
CA ALA A 33 -65.60 28.31 -3.31
C ALA A 33 -65.12 26.94 -3.85
N PHE A 34 -65.97 26.22 -4.59
CA PHE A 34 -65.61 24.91 -5.16
C PHE A 34 -64.56 24.99 -6.28
N ARG A 35 -64.59 26.05 -7.12
CA ARG A 35 -63.52 26.33 -8.10
C ARG A 35 -62.21 26.71 -7.41
N SER A 36 -62.26 27.51 -6.34
CA SER A 36 -61.04 27.88 -5.59
C SER A 36 -60.40 26.69 -4.86
N SER A 37 -61.18 25.75 -4.32
CA SER A 37 -60.66 24.54 -3.68
C SER A 37 -60.10 23.51 -4.68
N LEU A 38 -60.68 23.40 -5.88
CA LEU A 38 -60.16 22.54 -6.95
C LEU A 38 -58.88 23.12 -7.58
N LEU A 39 -58.81 24.44 -7.76
CA LEU A 39 -57.60 25.12 -8.24
C LEU A 39 -56.49 25.10 -7.19
N TYR A 40 -56.82 25.26 -5.90
CA TYR A 40 -55.86 25.12 -4.79
C TYR A 40 -55.35 23.68 -4.65
N ARG A 41 -56.22 22.67 -4.72
CA ARG A 41 -55.83 21.25 -4.69
C ARG A 41 -55.01 20.84 -5.93
N SER A 42 -55.34 21.37 -7.11
CA SER A 42 -54.58 21.21 -8.35
C SER A 42 -53.19 21.88 -8.27
N SER A 43 -53.11 23.11 -7.75
CA SER A 43 -51.86 23.84 -7.53
C SER A 43 -50.95 23.13 -6.52
N ASN A 44 -51.51 22.66 -5.41
CA ASN A 44 -50.77 21.95 -4.37
C ASN A 44 -50.27 20.57 -4.86
N ASN A 45 -51.02 19.91 -5.75
CA ASN A 45 -50.58 18.68 -6.41
C ASN A 45 -49.49 18.93 -7.46
N ARG A 46 -49.56 20.04 -8.21
CA ARG A 46 -48.51 20.46 -9.15
C ARG A 46 -47.21 20.85 -8.43
N ALA A 47 -47.30 21.57 -7.32
CA ALA A 47 -46.16 21.92 -6.49
C ALA A 47 -45.48 20.68 -5.88
N LYS A 48 -46.27 19.71 -5.38
CA LYS A 48 -45.75 18.43 -4.90
C LYS A 48 -45.11 17.59 -6.02
N ALA A 49 -45.71 17.58 -7.21
CA ALA A 49 -45.14 16.90 -8.38
C ALA A 49 -43.82 17.55 -8.84
N ALA A 50 -43.79 18.88 -8.93
CA ALA A 50 -42.58 19.64 -9.26
C ALA A 50 -41.47 19.43 -8.22
N GLY A 51 -41.80 19.44 -6.93
CA GLY A 51 -40.86 19.14 -5.85
C GLY A 51 -40.25 17.74 -5.95
N ARG A 52 -41.05 16.72 -6.30
CA ARG A 52 -40.55 15.36 -6.55
C ARG A 52 -39.62 15.29 -7.76
N ILE A 53 -39.94 16.01 -8.84
CA ILE A 53 -39.07 16.09 -10.03
C ILE A 53 -37.74 16.75 -9.66
N LEU A 54 -37.75 17.85 -8.91
CA LEU A 54 -36.54 18.56 -8.49
C LEU A 54 -35.66 17.71 -7.57
N VAL A 55 -36.24 16.98 -6.60
CA VAL A 55 -35.49 16.08 -5.72
C VAL A 55 -34.88 14.93 -6.52
N ASN A 56 -35.61 14.36 -7.49
CA ASN A 56 -35.07 13.31 -8.36
C ASN A 56 -33.93 13.84 -9.25
N LEU A 57 -34.07 15.04 -9.83
CA LEU A 57 -33.01 15.68 -10.61
C LEU A 57 -31.76 15.97 -9.77
N ALA A 58 -31.94 16.47 -8.55
CA ALA A 58 -30.83 16.70 -7.63
C ALA A 58 -30.11 15.38 -7.30
N THR A 59 -30.87 14.31 -7.06
CA THR A 59 -30.32 12.98 -6.78
C THR A 59 -29.53 12.44 -7.98
N ILE A 60 -30.07 12.56 -9.20
CA ILE A 60 -29.39 12.16 -10.43
C ILE A 60 -28.08 12.97 -10.59
N ASN A 61 -28.12 14.28 -10.37
CA ASN A 61 -26.94 15.13 -10.48
C ASN A 61 -25.87 14.75 -9.44
N SER A 62 -26.26 14.43 -8.20
CA SER A 62 -25.35 13.94 -7.17
C SER A 62 -24.71 12.60 -7.57
N ILE A 63 -25.48 11.66 -8.10
CA ILE A 63 -24.96 10.37 -8.59
C ILE A 63 -23.97 10.60 -9.73
N ILE A 64 -24.31 11.43 -10.72
CA ILE A 64 -23.40 11.76 -11.83
C ILE A 64 -22.11 12.39 -11.29
N THR A 65 -22.22 13.33 -10.35
CA THR A 65 -21.05 13.98 -9.75
C THR A 65 -20.13 12.97 -9.05
N VAL A 66 -20.70 12.03 -8.28
CA VAL A 66 -19.92 10.97 -7.60
C VAL A 66 -19.27 10.04 -8.62
N VAL A 67 -19.99 9.60 -9.65
CA VAL A 67 -19.43 8.73 -10.70
C VAL A 67 -18.31 9.44 -11.44
N THR A 68 -18.50 10.71 -11.84
CA THR A 68 -17.46 11.51 -12.49
C THR A 68 -16.26 11.67 -11.58
N LEU A 69 -16.45 11.95 -10.29
CA LEU A 69 -15.36 12.04 -9.33
C LEU A 69 -14.60 10.72 -9.21
N VAL A 70 -15.28 9.57 -9.10
CA VAL A 70 -14.64 8.25 -9.04
C VAL A 70 -13.86 7.96 -10.31
N MET A 71 -14.40 8.29 -11.48
CA MET A 71 -13.71 8.15 -12.77
C MET A 71 -12.46 9.02 -12.85
N VAL A 72 -12.54 10.27 -12.37
CA VAL A 72 -11.39 11.18 -12.29
C VAL A 72 -10.34 10.63 -11.33
N LEU A 73 -10.73 10.21 -10.12
CA LEU A 73 -9.81 9.60 -9.15
C LEU A 73 -9.16 8.32 -9.68
N ALA A 74 -9.91 7.52 -10.46
CA ALA A 74 -9.38 6.34 -11.13
C ALA A 74 -8.39 6.71 -12.24
N ALA A 75 -8.67 7.74 -13.03
CA ALA A 75 -7.77 8.25 -14.06
C ALA A 75 -6.47 8.81 -13.46
N PHE A 76 -6.53 9.40 -12.27
CA PHE A 76 -5.36 9.83 -11.48
C PHE A 76 -4.67 8.70 -10.70
N GLY A 77 -5.03 7.42 -10.94
CA GLY A 77 -4.33 6.29 -10.34
C GLY A 77 -4.49 6.16 -8.82
N VAL A 78 -5.48 6.82 -8.20
CA VAL A 78 -5.67 6.81 -6.73
C VAL A 78 -5.94 5.38 -6.21
N PHE A 79 -6.43 4.48 -7.06
CA PHE A 79 -6.68 3.07 -6.71
C PHE A 79 -5.50 2.13 -6.99
N TYR A 80 -4.48 2.57 -7.73
CA TYR A 80 -3.27 1.81 -8.01
C TYR A 80 -2.06 2.74 -8.02
N ARG A 81 -1.41 2.83 -6.86
CA ARG A 81 -0.24 3.68 -6.65
C ARG A 81 0.99 2.79 -6.51
N HIS A 82 1.99 3.04 -7.34
CA HIS A 82 3.28 2.35 -7.32
C HIS A 82 4.38 3.39 -7.41
N ILE A 83 5.13 3.56 -6.32
CA ILE A 83 6.18 4.57 -6.19
C ILE A 83 7.41 3.91 -5.58
N VAL A 84 8.56 4.17 -6.19
CA VAL A 84 9.86 3.83 -5.63
C VAL A 84 10.24 4.88 -4.57
N ASP A 85 10.54 4.43 -3.36
CA ASP A 85 11.08 5.31 -2.31
C ASP A 85 12.53 5.66 -2.65
N ASN A 86 12.71 6.91 -3.10
CA ASN A 86 13.97 7.50 -3.52
C ASN A 86 14.55 8.46 -2.48
N ASP A 87 13.93 8.55 -1.29
CA ASP A 87 14.41 9.45 -0.24
C ASP A 87 15.69 8.88 0.37
N LEU A 88 16.82 9.46 -0.03
CA LEU A 88 18.14 9.05 0.45
C LEU A 88 18.31 9.26 1.97
N SER A 89 17.47 10.07 2.62
CA SER A 89 17.48 10.22 4.08
C SER A 89 16.95 8.98 4.82
N HIS A 90 16.20 8.12 4.12
CA HIS A 90 15.70 6.85 4.66
C HIS A 90 16.70 5.69 4.51
N ASP A 91 17.84 5.88 3.84
CA ASP A 91 18.89 4.85 3.70
C ASP A 91 19.87 4.87 4.88
N VAL A 92 19.34 4.69 6.08
CA VAL A 92 20.15 4.56 7.29
C VAL A 92 20.44 3.09 7.54
N GLN A 93 21.72 2.72 7.44
CA GLN A 93 22.19 1.36 7.68
C GLN A 93 23.08 1.31 8.92
N GLN A 94 22.75 0.43 9.85
CA GLN A 94 23.51 0.23 11.06
C GLN A 94 24.36 -1.04 10.97
N PRO A 95 25.60 -1.04 11.49
CA PRO A 95 26.41 -2.25 11.57
C PRO A 95 25.69 -3.36 12.35
N PHE A 96 25.52 -4.52 11.71
CA PHE A 96 25.00 -5.72 12.35
C PHE A 96 26.10 -6.77 12.57
N GLY A 97 27.01 -6.90 11.59
CA GLY A 97 28.25 -7.66 11.70
C GLY A 97 29.23 -7.29 10.57
N GLN A 98 30.54 -7.44 10.79
CA GLN A 98 31.58 -6.97 9.85
C GLN A 98 32.82 -7.90 9.84
N ASN A 99 32.58 -9.21 9.73
CA ASN A 99 33.64 -10.22 9.80
C ASN A 99 33.42 -11.43 8.87
N CYS A 100 32.25 -11.56 8.24
CA CYS A 100 31.94 -12.65 7.33
C CYS A 100 32.87 -12.69 6.12
N ARG A 101 33.67 -13.75 5.99
CA ARG A 101 34.39 -14.02 4.74
C ARG A 101 33.50 -14.87 3.85
N LEU A 102 33.46 -14.53 2.58
CA LEU A 102 32.78 -15.28 1.55
C LEU A 102 33.81 -15.96 0.67
N ASP A 103 33.73 -17.28 0.53
CA ASP A 103 34.54 -18.08 -0.37
C ASP A 103 33.67 -18.71 -1.47
N ALA A 104 34.27 -19.49 -2.37
CA ALA A 104 33.56 -20.10 -3.50
C ALA A 104 32.40 -21.03 -3.10
N ASN A 105 32.36 -21.52 -1.85
CA ASN A 105 31.32 -22.42 -1.32
C ASN A 105 30.30 -21.70 -0.44
N GLY A 106 30.45 -20.39 -0.19
CA GLY A 106 29.58 -19.60 0.67
C GLY A 106 30.33 -18.92 1.82
N PHE A 107 29.63 -18.68 2.93
CA PHE A 107 30.25 -18.05 4.11
C PHE A 107 31.27 -19.00 4.74
N SER A 108 32.50 -18.54 4.92
CA SER A 108 33.57 -19.33 5.53
C SER A 108 33.27 -19.58 7.00
N ARG A 109 33.48 -20.83 7.43
CA ARG A 109 33.18 -21.29 8.80
C ARG A 109 33.92 -20.47 9.86
N GLY A 110 33.21 -20.02 10.89
CA GLY A 110 33.77 -19.28 12.03
C GLY A 110 34.18 -17.84 11.73
N THR A 111 33.87 -17.32 10.54
CA THR A 111 34.19 -15.93 10.20
C THR A 111 33.06 -14.96 10.50
N CYS A 112 31.80 -15.37 10.30
CA CYS A 112 30.61 -14.60 10.66
C CYS A 112 30.32 -14.62 12.17
N GLN A 113 29.71 -13.56 12.70
CA GLN A 113 29.23 -13.54 14.08
C GLN A 113 28.01 -14.45 14.26
N LEU A 114 27.84 -15.00 15.47
CA LEU A 114 26.69 -15.84 15.81
C LEU A 114 25.36 -15.09 15.67
N VAL A 115 25.35 -13.77 15.94
CA VAL A 115 24.15 -12.93 15.80
C VAL A 115 23.71 -12.82 14.34
N GLU A 116 24.64 -12.76 13.38
CA GLU A 116 24.36 -12.77 11.94
C GLU A 116 23.72 -14.08 11.52
N ILE A 117 24.33 -15.20 11.93
CA ILE A 117 23.84 -16.54 11.58
C ILE A 117 22.44 -16.77 12.16
N ALA A 118 22.20 -16.31 13.39
CA ALA A 118 20.93 -16.50 14.10
C ALA A 118 19.74 -15.69 13.54
N THR A 119 19.96 -14.81 12.55
CA THR A 119 18.87 -14.07 11.88
C THR A 119 18.02 -14.96 10.98
N THR A 120 18.55 -16.13 10.60
CA THR A 120 17.85 -17.11 9.78
C THR A 120 18.05 -18.51 10.37
N THR A 121 17.36 -19.50 9.81
CA THR A 121 17.71 -20.91 10.05
C THR A 121 19.10 -21.22 9.49
N GLU A 122 19.84 -22.15 10.11
CA GLU A 122 21.18 -22.56 9.65
C GLU A 122 21.22 -23.00 8.17
N SER A 123 20.20 -23.73 7.73
CA SER A 123 20.01 -24.16 6.35
C SER A 123 19.85 -22.98 5.39
N ALA A 124 18.99 -22.02 5.71
CA ALA A 124 18.83 -20.80 4.91
C ALA A 124 20.12 -19.97 4.89
N TRP A 125 20.79 -19.76 6.03
CA TRP A 125 22.06 -19.02 6.10
C TRP A 125 23.12 -19.60 5.16
N LYS A 126 23.25 -20.93 5.15
CA LYS A 126 24.17 -21.63 4.26
C LYS A 126 23.83 -21.36 2.79
N THR A 127 22.55 -21.47 2.43
CA THR A 127 22.10 -21.21 1.05
C THR A 127 22.28 -19.75 0.65
N ILE A 128 22.01 -18.79 1.54
CA ILE A 128 22.29 -17.37 1.30
C ILE A 128 23.76 -17.18 0.95
N GLY A 129 24.67 -17.71 1.77
CA GLY A 129 26.10 -17.65 1.50
C GLY A 129 26.47 -18.25 0.14
N GLN A 130 25.92 -19.42 -0.20
CA GLN A 130 26.16 -20.07 -1.49
C GLN A 130 25.68 -19.22 -2.68
N GLN A 131 24.49 -18.63 -2.58
CA GLN A 131 23.94 -17.76 -3.64
C GLN A 131 24.77 -16.49 -3.81
N LEU A 132 25.20 -15.86 -2.71
CA LEU A 132 26.09 -14.70 -2.76
C LEU A 132 27.46 -15.06 -3.35
N ALA A 133 28.04 -16.19 -2.95
CA ALA A 133 29.33 -16.66 -3.46
C ALA A 133 29.31 -16.89 -4.97
N LEU A 134 28.24 -17.54 -5.46
CA LEU A 134 28.01 -17.78 -6.87
C LEU A 134 27.83 -16.46 -7.63
N THR A 135 26.98 -15.57 -7.11
CA THR A 135 26.59 -14.32 -7.80
C THR A 135 27.75 -13.34 -7.87
N TRP A 136 28.45 -13.09 -6.76
CA TRP A 136 29.55 -12.13 -6.70
C TRP A 136 30.92 -12.69 -7.09
N ARG A 137 31.01 -14.00 -7.39
CA ARG A 137 32.26 -14.68 -7.75
C ARG A 137 33.33 -14.47 -6.67
N ALA A 138 33.02 -14.95 -5.46
CA ALA A 138 33.90 -14.94 -4.29
C ALA A 138 35.34 -15.45 -4.63
N PRO A 139 36.38 -15.03 -3.88
CA PRO A 139 36.37 -14.61 -2.48
C PRO A 139 36.13 -13.11 -2.24
N LEU A 140 35.39 -12.78 -1.18
CA LEU A 140 35.04 -11.41 -0.79
C LEU A 140 34.95 -11.23 0.74
N TYR A 141 35.03 -9.98 1.19
CA TYR A 141 34.77 -9.56 2.56
C TYR A 141 33.35 -9.01 2.65
N VAL A 142 32.52 -9.59 3.53
CA VAL A 142 31.11 -9.22 3.64
C VAL A 142 30.83 -8.58 4.99
N SER A 143 30.20 -7.42 4.94
CA SER A 143 29.61 -6.76 6.10
C SER A 143 28.09 -6.92 6.04
N THR A 144 27.49 -7.29 7.17
CA THR A 144 26.04 -7.35 7.34
C THR A 144 25.57 -6.08 8.06
N CYS A 145 24.54 -5.47 7.52
CA CYS A 145 23.98 -4.21 7.97
C CYS A 145 22.49 -4.40 8.24
N ALA A 146 21.99 -3.79 9.30
CA ALA A 146 20.58 -3.70 9.56
C ALA A 146 20.06 -2.41 8.93
N LYS A 147 19.12 -2.53 7.99
CA LYS A 147 18.39 -1.39 7.44
C LYS A 147 17.03 -1.30 8.13
N THR A 148 16.77 -0.14 8.72
CA THR A 148 15.53 0.15 9.46
C THR A 148 14.90 1.40 8.89
N LYS A 149 13.57 1.45 8.82
CA LYS A 149 12.90 2.74 8.62
C LYS A 149 13.10 3.64 9.83
N SER A 150 13.21 4.95 9.58
CA SER A 150 13.46 5.98 10.59
C SER A 150 12.40 6.04 11.70
N ASP A 151 11.23 5.41 11.51
CA ASP A 151 10.09 5.43 12.41
C ASP A 151 10.01 4.24 13.41
N GLN A 152 11.09 3.47 13.57
CA GLN A 152 11.14 2.31 14.49
C GLN A 152 10.07 1.24 14.22
N SER A 153 9.40 1.27 13.06
CA SER A 153 8.54 0.16 12.65
C SER A 153 9.43 -1.08 12.47
N GLY A 154 9.12 -2.16 13.20
CA GLY A 154 9.99 -3.34 13.38
C GLY A 154 10.31 -4.19 12.15
N GLN A 155 10.28 -3.61 10.95
CA GLN A 155 10.84 -4.22 9.74
C GLN A 155 12.32 -3.86 9.63
N VAL A 156 13.16 -4.87 9.86
CA VAL A 156 14.60 -4.79 9.66
C VAL A 156 14.94 -5.66 8.45
N ALA A 157 15.40 -5.04 7.37
CA ALA A 157 16.04 -5.77 6.28
C ALA A 157 17.52 -5.95 6.61
N LEU A 158 18.10 -7.10 6.23
CA LEU A 158 19.55 -7.27 6.29
C LEU A 158 20.15 -6.90 4.94
N VAL A 159 21.14 -6.02 4.96
CA VAL A 159 21.91 -5.63 3.78
C VAL A 159 23.30 -6.23 3.89
N PHE A 160 23.73 -6.96 2.87
CA PHE A 160 25.09 -7.49 2.76
C PHE A 160 25.88 -6.60 1.80
N LEU A 161 27.00 -6.06 2.27
CA LEU A 161 27.95 -5.29 1.46
C LEU A 161 29.19 -6.12 1.22
N ALA A 162 29.56 -6.31 -0.04
CA ALA A 162 30.74 -7.07 -0.42
C ALA A 162 31.89 -6.15 -0.86
N GLY A 163 33.07 -6.34 -0.27
CA GLY A 163 34.30 -5.63 -0.60
C GLY A 163 35.40 -6.58 -1.07
N SER A 164 36.19 -6.15 -2.05
CA SER A 164 37.31 -6.94 -2.60
C SER A 164 38.56 -6.89 -1.71
N HIS A 165 38.75 -5.81 -0.95
CA HIS A 165 39.99 -5.53 -0.21
C HIS A 165 39.81 -5.40 1.31
N GLY A 166 38.58 -5.50 1.81
CA GLY A 166 38.26 -5.37 3.22
C GLY A 166 36.75 -5.28 3.44
N PHE A 167 36.34 -5.32 4.70
CA PHE A 167 34.94 -5.25 5.11
C PHE A 167 34.38 -3.84 4.86
N PRO A 168 33.38 -3.66 3.96
CA PRO A 168 32.77 -2.36 3.72
C PRO A 168 32.05 -1.83 4.97
N GLN A 169 32.02 -0.52 5.17
CA GLN A 169 31.23 0.10 6.22
C GLN A 169 29.76 0.13 5.82
N CYS A 170 28.85 -0.18 6.75
CA CYS A 170 27.41 -0.07 6.52
C CYS A 170 26.97 1.35 6.19
N GLN A 171 27.57 2.33 6.89
CA GLN A 171 27.43 3.73 6.56
C GLN A 171 28.85 4.30 6.37
N PRO A 172 29.29 4.56 5.12
CA PRO A 172 30.61 5.12 4.90
C PRO A 172 30.71 6.50 5.55
N SER A 173 31.82 6.81 6.22
CA SER A 173 31.92 8.03 7.02
C SER A 173 31.99 9.31 6.18
N ASN A 174 32.64 9.26 5.01
CA ASN A 174 32.77 10.35 4.05
C ASN A 174 33.18 9.78 2.67
N GLY A 175 32.57 10.30 1.61
CA GLY A 175 32.85 9.99 0.22
C GLY A 175 32.28 8.65 -0.29
N PRO A 176 32.71 8.25 -1.50
CA PRO A 176 32.37 6.97 -2.09
C PRO A 176 33.06 5.82 -1.35
N GLN A 177 32.33 4.73 -1.17
CA GLN A 177 32.88 3.43 -0.77
C GLN A 177 32.73 2.43 -1.91
N GLU A 178 33.85 1.91 -2.42
CA GLU A 178 33.82 0.91 -3.47
C GLU A 178 33.35 -0.45 -2.93
N ILE A 179 32.40 -1.06 -3.63
CA ILE A 179 31.85 -2.38 -3.33
C ILE A 179 31.84 -3.26 -4.58
N ALA A 180 32.06 -4.56 -4.39
CA ALA A 180 31.93 -5.58 -5.42
C ALA A 180 30.46 -6.02 -5.63
N GLY A 181 29.60 -5.75 -4.65
CA GLY A 181 28.21 -6.13 -4.70
C GLY A 181 27.45 -5.69 -3.45
N MET A 182 26.13 -5.69 -3.57
CA MET A 182 25.21 -5.37 -2.47
C MET A 182 24.03 -6.32 -2.56
N ALA A 183 23.55 -6.84 -1.44
CA ALA A 183 22.35 -7.66 -1.41
C ALA A 183 21.44 -7.25 -0.26
N MET A 184 20.14 -7.39 -0.45
CA MET A 184 19.14 -7.19 0.59
C MET A 184 18.41 -8.51 0.82
N LEU A 185 18.30 -8.88 2.09
CA LEU A 185 17.55 -10.03 2.57
C LEU A 185 16.39 -9.55 3.42
N GLU A 186 15.20 -9.97 3.03
CA GLU A 186 13.96 -9.69 3.72
C GLU A 186 13.17 -10.98 3.93
N THR A 187 12.21 -10.96 4.86
CA THR A 187 11.24 -12.05 5.01
C THR A 187 9.99 -11.74 4.20
N THR A 188 9.50 -12.73 3.45
CA THR A 188 8.26 -12.66 2.67
C THR A 188 7.36 -13.87 2.95
N VAL A 189 6.10 -13.74 2.57
CA VAL A 189 5.10 -14.82 2.59
C VAL A 189 4.70 -15.12 1.16
N ARG A 190 4.57 -16.41 0.87
CA ARG A 190 4.21 -16.97 -0.43
C ARG A 190 3.25 -18.12 -0.20
N ASP A 191 2.25 -18.26 -1.05
CA ASP A 191 1.22 -19.29 -0.89
C ASP A 191 1.82 -20.71 -0.95
N GLU A 192 2.93 -20.87 -1.68
CA GLU A 192 3.66 -22.14 -1.80
C GLU A 192 4.48 -22.50 -0.56
N PHE A 193 4.69 -21.56 0.37
CA PHE A 193 5.59 -21.70 1.51
C PHE A 193 4.91 -21.30 2.83
N GLN A 194 4.34 -22.30 3.51
CA GLN A 194 3.55 -22.10 4.74
C GLN A 194 4.33 -21.48 5.90
N ASP A 195 5.63 -21.77 6.00
CA ASP A 195 6.50 -21.27 7.08
C ASP A 195 7.11 -19.89 6.78
N GLY A 196 6.71 -19.26 5.66
CA GLY A 196 7.37 -18.08 5.11
C GLY A 196 8.70 -18.42 4.43
N VAL A 197 9.25 -17.44 3.72
CA VAL A 197 10.55 -17.56 3.04
C VAL A 197 11.36 -16.29 3.20
N TYR A 198 12.65 -16.41 2.97
CA TYR A 198 13.52 -15.25 2.79
C TYR A 198 13.58 -14.88 1.32
N MET A 199 13.57 -13.60 1.01
CA MET A 199 13.83 -13.10 -0.34
C MET A 199 15.16 -12.37 -0.35
N LEU A 200 16.06 -12.84 -1.20
CA LEU A 200 17.38 -12.28 -1.39
C LEU A 200 17.43 -11.57 -2.75
N ALA A 201 17.54 -10.24 -2.73
CA ALA A 201 17.80 -9.42 -3.91
C ALA A 201 19.29 -9.08 -3.96
N VAL A 202 19.97 -9.37 -5.08
CA VAL A 202 21.42 -9.27 -5.21
C VAL A 202 21.77 -8.39 -6.41
N PHE A 203 22.57 -7.37 -6.14
CA PHE A 203 23.31 -6.58 -7.11
C PHE A 203 24.76 -7.11 -7.20
N ASP A 204 25.17 -7.52 -8.40
CA ASP A 204 26.55 -7.83 -8.75
C ASP A 204 27.11 -6.73 -9.66
N ASP A 205 28.06 -5.96 -9.14
CA ASP A 205 28.66 -4.84 -9.85
C ASP A 205 29.31 -5.25 -11.19
N LYS A 206 29.80 -6.49 -11.29
CA LYS A 206 30.47 -6.97 -12.51
C LYS A 206 29.50 -7.29 -13.65
N THR A 207 28.27 -7.69 -13.35
CA THR A 207 27.31 -8.12 -14.39
C THR A 207 26.04 -7.30 -14.48
N MET A 208 25.73 -6.49 -13.47
CA MET A 208 24.50 -5.71 -13.39
C MET A 208 24.79 -4.20 -13.47
N SER A 209 25.43 -3.76 -14.56
CA SER A 209 25.84 -2.35 -14.72
C SER A 209 24.84 -1.48 -15.50
N GLY A 210 23.79 -2.09 -16.06
CA GLY A 210 22.76 -1.40 -16.84
C GLY A 210 21.72 -0.76 -15.94
N SER A 211 21.22 0.42 -16.34
CA SER A 211 20.15 1.11 -15.63
C SER A 211 18.96 1.37 -16.55
N GLU A 212 17.76 1.29 -16.02
CA GLU A 212 16.48 1.42 -16.73
C GLU A 212 15.59 2.47 -16.04
N ASN A 213 14.86 3.23 -16.86
CA ASN A 213 13.90 4.20 -16.36
C ASN A 213 12.63 3.48 -15.91
N HIS A 214 12.29 3.66 -14.64
CA HIS A 214 11.03 3.23 -14.05
C HIS A 214 10.11 4.43 -13.87
N VAL A 215 8.91 4.36 -14.44
CA VAL A 215 7.90 5.42 -14.32
C VAL A 215 6.98 5.07 -13.16
N ASN A 216 6.96 5.94 -12.15
CA ASN A 216 6.06 5.85 -11.02
C ASN A 216 4.63 6.23 -11.41
N SER A 217 3.66 5.85 -10.57
CA SER A 217 2.25 6.18 -10.80
C SER A 217 1.92 7.69 -10.73
N ASP A 218 2.85 8.51 -10.23
CA ASP A 218 2.74 9.97 -10.19
C ASP A 218 3.50 10.65 -11.34
N ASP A 219 3.82 9.90 -12.40
CA ASP A 219 4.60 10.30 -13.58
C ASP A 219 6.05 10.71 -13.30
N SER A 220 6.52 10.62 -12.04
CA SER A 220 7.94 10.76 -11.75
C SER A 220 8.73 9.57 -12.31
N THR A 221 9.99 9.81 -12.68
CA THR A 221 10.86 8.76 -13.23
C THR A 221 12.05 8.53 -12.32
N GLU A 222 12.28 7.28 -11.98
CA GLU A 222 13.42 6.81 -11.21
C GLU A 222 14.32 5.92 -12.05
N LEU A 223 15.62 5.97 -11.80
CA LEU A 223 16.59 5.16 -12.51
C LEU A 223 16.93 3.95 -11.64
N LEU A 224 16.64 2.75 -12.13
CA LEU A 224 16.87 1.50 -11.42
C LEU A 224 17.97 0.70 -12.10
N ILE A 225 18.77 -0.06 -11.36
CA ILE A 225 19.66 -1.06 -11.95
C ILE A 225 18.81 -2.20 -12.50
N ALA A 226 19.08 -2.56 -13.75
CA ALA A 226 18.40 -3.62 -14.47
C ALA A 226 18.95 -5.00 -14.08
N ASN A 227 18.11 -6.04 -14.27
CA ASN A 227 18.49 -7.45 -14.16
C ASN A 227 19.10 -7.86 -12.80
N ILE A 228 18.63 -7.26 -11.71
CA ILE A 228 19.03 -7.72 -10.37
C ILE A 228 18.58 -9.15 -10.14
N ASN A 229 19.40 -9.96 -9.47
CA ASN A 229 19.05 -11.34 -9.18
C ASN A 229 18.15 -11.38 -7.94
N ARG A 230 17.04 -12.12 -8.01
CA ARG A 230 16.14 -12.32 -6.89
C ARG A 230 15.95 -13.81 -6.66
N THR A 231 16.11 -14.25 -5.41
CA THR A 231 15.99 -15.67 -5.03
C THR A 231 15.16 -15.79 -3.77
N LEU A 232 14.15 -16.66 -3.78
CA LEU A 232 13.45 -17.12 -2.60
C LEU A 232 14.25 -18.25 -1.96
N ILE A 233 14.43 -18.18 -0.65
CA ILE A 233 15.16 -19.16 0.14
C ILE A 233 14.22 -19.60 1.26
N ALA A 234 13.78 -20.85 1.22
CA ALA A 234 12.94 -21.40 2.28
C ALA A 234 13.76 -21.66 3.55
N THR A 235 13.06 -21.81 4.68
CA THR A 235 13.66 -22.13 5.99
C THR A 235 14.43 -23.45 5.98
N ASN A 236 14.08 -24.41 5.14
CA ASN A 236 14.84 -25.66 4.95
C ASN A 236 16.10 -25.50 4.07
N GLY A 237 16.37 -24.29 3.56
CA GLY A 237 17.52 -23.98 2.70
C GLY A 237 17.30 -24.21 1.21
N SER A 238 16.12 -24.62 0.73
CA SER A 238 15.86 -24.71 -0.70
C SER A 238 15.77 -23.31 -1.32
N GLY A 239 16.54 -23.06 -2.39
CA GLY A 239 16.55 -21.80 -3.12
C GLY A 239 15.86 -21.90 -4.49
N THR A 240 15.05 -20.92 -4.85
CA THR A 240 14.39 -20.82 -6.16
C THR A 240 14.45 -19.38 -6.66
N ILE A 241 14.69 -19.19 -7.96
CA ILE A 241 14.69 -17.85 -8.57
C ILE A 241 13.31 -17.22 -8.42
N ASP A 242 13.25 -15.96 -8.01
CA ASP A 242 12.01 -15.18 -7.93
C ASP A 242 11.84 -14.28 -9.15
N SER A 243 10.87 -14.61 -10.01
CA SER A 243 10.49 -13.75 -11.14
C SER A 243 9.45 -12.68 -10.77
N ILE A 244 8.81 -12.80 -9.60
CA ILE A 244 7.76 -11.88 -9.14
C ILE A 244 8.39 -10.71 -8.39
N GLY A 245 9.33 -11.01 -7.48
CA GLY A 245 10.08 -10.01 -6.73
C GLY A 245 9.27 -9.19 -5.73
N ILE A 246 8.07 -9.65 -5.35
CA ILE A 246 7.22 -8.96 -4.36
C ILE A 246 7.65 -9.38 -2.93
N ASN A 247 8.10 -8.47 -2.08
CA ASN A 247 8.43 -8.81 -0.70
C ASN A 247 7.19 -8.88 0.20
N ALA A 248 6.73 -7.77 0.76
CA ALA A 248 5.60 -7.78 1.67
C ALA A 248 4.28 -7.71 0.88
N VAL A 249 3.26 -8.43 1.33
CA VAL A 249 1.88 -8.23 0.89
C VAL A 249 1.02 -7.96 2.12
N GLN A 250 0.42 -6.79 2.18
CA GLN A 250 -0.45 -6.36 3.27
C GLN A 250 -1.88 -6.21 2.76
N PHE A 251 -2.83 -6.72 3.55
CA PHE A 251 -4.25 -6.62 3.27
C PHE A 251 -4.92 -5.72 4.30
N SER A 252 -5.64 -4.71 3.85
CA SER A 252 -6.53 -3.90 4.69
C SER A 252 -7.97 -4.14 4.27
N VAL A 253 -8.81 -4.57 5.21
CA VAL A 253 -10.22 -4.94 4.99
C VAL A 253 -11.18 -4.12 5.87
N SER A 254 -10.82 -2.87 6.18
CA SER A 254 -11.54 -2.02 7.14
C SER A 254 -13.03 -1.80 6.82
N PHE A 255 -13.44 -1.93 5.56
CA PHE A 255 -14.85 -1.81 5.13
C PHE A 255 -15.46 -3.16 4.71
N GLY A 256 -14.83 -4.28 5.09
CA GLY A 256 -15.21 -5.64 4.71
C GLY A 256 -14.51 -6.16 3.46
N HIS A 257 -14.64 -7.46 3.19
CA HIS A 257 -13.89 -8.15 2.13
C HIS A 257 -14.10 -7.58 0.71
N ARG A 258 -15.22 -6.89 0.46
CA ARG A 258 -15.50 -6.26 -0.84
C ARG A 258 -14.62 -5.04 -1.13
N TYR A 259 -14.06 -4.41 -0.10
CA TYR A 259 -13.26 -3.20 -0.20
C TYR A 259 -11.84 -3.45 0.30
N LYS A 260 -11.29 -4.61 -0.06
CA LYS A 260 -9.93 -5.01 0.30
C LYS A 260 -8.92 -4.12 -0.42
N ILE A 261 -8.06 -3.45 0.33
CA ILE A 261 -6.87 -2.77 -0.17
C ILE A 261 -5.69 -3.73 -0.05
N VAL A 262 -4.93 -3.88 -1.13
CA VAL A 262 -3.70 -4.67 -1.14
C VAL A 262 -2.55 -3.70 -1.32
N SER A 263 -1.57 -3.76 -0.43
CA SER A 263 -0.29 -3.07 -0.57
C SER A 263 0.80 -4.10 -0.71
N TYR A 264 1.78 -3.85 -1.57
CA TYR A 264 2.94 -4.71 -1.70
C TYR A 264 4.22 -3.89 -1.87
N SER A 265 5.36 -4.49 -1.52
CA SER A 265 6.69 -3.93 -1.73
C SER A 265 7.51 -4.85 -2.63
N SER A 266 8.55 -4.31 -3.28
CA SER A 266 9.50 -5.06 -4.10
C SER A 266 10.86 -4.40 -3.97
N PRO A 267 11.93 -5.12 -3.59
CA PRO A 267 13.23 -4.50 -3.47
C PRO A 267 13.79 -4.21 -4.85
N VAL A 268 14.31 -3.01 -4.96
CA VAL A 268 14.94 -2.48 -6.17
C VAL A 268 16.27 -1.83 -5.81
N VAL A 269 17.16 -1.79 -6.78
CA VAL A 269 18.43 -1.07 -6.64
C VAL A 269 18.29 0.21 -7.45
N LEU A 270 18.33 1.35 -6.77
CA LEU A 270 18.36 2.67 -7.38
C LEU A 270 19.77 2.97 -7.90
N ASP A 271 19.86 3.50 -9.13
CA ASP A 271 21.04 4.17 -9.65
C ASP A 271 20.98 5.65 -9.28
N ILE A 272 21.71 6.01 -8.23
CA ILE A 272 21.76 7.36 -7.68
C ILE A 272 22.96 8.17 -8.24
N THR A 273 23.65 7.66 -9.26
CA THR A 273 24.89 8.27 -9.81
C THR A 273 24.70 9.74 -10.20
N ALA A 274 23.55 10.10 -10.79
CA ALA A 274 23.25 11.46 -11.19
C ALA A 274 22.78 12.36 -10.03
N ARG A 275 22.49 11.77 -8.85
CA ARG A 275 21.82 12.42 -7.71
C ARG A 275 22.67 12.42 -6.45
N ILE A 276 23.98 12.19 -6.58
CA ILE A 276 24.92 12.21 -5.45
C ILE A 276 24.98 13.63 -4.88
N GLN A 277 24.08 13.92 -3.94
CA GLN A 277 24.07 15.13 -3.12
C GLN A 277 24.51 14.84 -1.69
N GLN A 278 24.61 13.56 -1.32
CA GLN A 278 25.03 13.11 -0.01
C GLN A 278 26.54 12.95 0.07
N ASN A 279 27.12 13.18 1.26
CA ASN A 279 28.55 13.00 1.50
C ASN A 279 28.97 11.52 1.63
N ARG A 280 28.07 10.55 1.43
CA ARG A 280 28.29 9.13 1.78
C ARG A 280 27.49 8.23 0.85
N TRP A 281 28.13 7.36 0.08
CA TRP A 281 27.43 6.42 -0.81
C TRP A 281 28.27 5.18 -1.12
N ASN A 282 27.59 4.09 -1.48
CA ASN A 282 28.24 2.91 -2.03
C ASN A 282 28.33 3.06 -3.55
N VAL A 283 29.49 2.73 -4.11
CA VAL A 283 29.75 2.77 -5.54
C VAL A 283 30.28 1.43 -6.01
N GLY A 284 29.75 0.93 -7.14
CA GLY A 284 30.26 -0.28 -7.77
C GLY A 284 31.72 -0.13 -8.19
N GLN A 285 32.57 -1.09 -7.82
CA GLN A 285 34.00 -1.05 -8.09
C GLN A 285 34.32 -1.01 -9.60
N THR A 286 33.54 -1.72 -10.42
CA THR A 286 33.70 -1.94 -11.85
C THR A 286 32.79 -1.01 -12.64
N SER A 287 31.50 -0.97 -12.30
CA SER A 287 30.48 -0.18 -13.02
C SER A 287 30.60 1.32 -12.74
N LYS A 288 31.24 1.70 -11.62
CA LYS A 288 31.30 3.07 -11.08
C LYS A 288 29.92 3.69 -10.85
N ARG A 289 28.87 2.88 -10.72
CA ARG A 289 27.51 3.31 -10.39
C ARG A 289 27.36 3.52 -8.90
N ALA A 290 26.86 4.68 -8.49
CA ALA A 290 26.43 4.87 -7.12
C ALA A 290 25.06 4.24 -6.94
N ILE A 291 24.91 3.39 -5.93
CA ILE A 291 23.72 2.56 -5.74
C ILE A 291 23.11 2.72 -4.36
N MET A 292 21.81 2.50 -4.30
CA MET A 292 21.03 2.38 -3.06
C MET A 292 20.01 1.26 -3.22
N LEU A 293 19.93 0.35 -2.25
CA LEU A 293 18.92 -0.70 -2.21
C LEU A 293 17.70 -0.19 -1.42
N THR A 294 16.50 -0.25 -1.97
CA THR A 294 15.25 0.19 -1.35
C THR A 294 14.18 -0.88 -1.48
#